data_AF-Q8XVR6-F1
#
_entry.id   AF-Q8XVR6-F1
#
_cell.length_a   1.000
_cell.length_b   1.000
_cell.length_c   1.000
_cell.angle_alpha   90.00
_cell.angle_beta   90.00
_cell.angle_gamma   90.00
#
_symmetry.space_group_name_H-M   'P 1'
#
loop_
_entity.id
_entity.type
_entity.pdbx_description
1 polymer ?
#
loop_
_entity_poly.entity_id
_entity_poly.type
_entity_poly.pdbx_seq_one_letter_code
_entity_poly.pdbx_strand_id
1 'polypeptide(L)'
;MGLPRFHIDSPLAPHTTVTLPESVARHIHVLRLAVGDDVCLFDGSGQEFRARLDAINRRDATASLADATQPDTEARYAITLAQGIAGGDKMDWLIEKAVELGVHAIAPLQTERGVVRLSGERAVKRVQHWQALVQAACEQCGRARVPAVSPVAPLRDWLAAAKASARARVMLSPRGSEPLTQWAVQSRERIGSAGIELLIGPEGGLSPDEEALAEAAGYLPLTLGRRILRTESAALVAVSALHAVLGEF
;
A
#
# COMPACT_ATOMS: atom_id res chain seq x y z
N MET A 1 9.27 8.55 -22.10
CA MET A 1 7.98 8.28 -21.43
C MET A 1 7.87 6.76 -21.36
N GLY A 2 7.58 6.17 -20.20
CA GLY A 2 7.46 4.71 -20.09
C GLY A 2 6.25 4.17 -20.88
N LEU A 3 6.23 2.87 -21.12
CA LEU A 3 5.06 2.19 -21.69
C LEU A 3 3.85 2.37 -20.74
N PRO A 4 2.63 2.58 -21.26
CA PRO A 4 1.41 2.50 -20.45
C PRO A 4 1.33 1.15 -19.72
N ARG A 5 0.99 1.19 -18.43
CA ARG A 5 0.94 0.02 -17.56
C ARG A 5 -0.50 -0.28 -17.16
N PHE A 6 -0.89 -1.56 -17.18
CA PHE A 6 -2.23 -1.98 -16.79
C PHE A 6 -2.17 -3.20 -15.87
N HIS A 7 -2.90 -3.12 -14.76
CA HIS A 7 -3.11 -4.26 -13.87
C HIS A 7 -4.16 -5.21 -14.45
N ILE A 8 -3.87 -6.52 -14.45
CA ILE A 8 -4.78 -7.57 -14.87
C ILE A 8 -5.08 -8.48 -13.68
N ASP A 9 -6.35 -8.56 -13.28
CA ASP A 9 -6.81 -9.38 -12.16
C ASP A 9 -6.97 -10.86 -12.55
N SER A 10 -5.96 -11.40 -13.21
CA SER A 10 -5.82 -12.82 -13.55
C SER A 10 -4.35 -13.17 -13.77
N PRO A 11 -3.95 -14.43 -13.51
CA PRO A 11 -2.57 -14.85 -13.73
C PRO A 11 -2.13 -14.68 -15.18
N LEU A 12 -0.94 -14.11 -15.37
CA LEU A 12 -0.33 -13.94 -16.70
C LEU A 12 0.79 -14.96 -16.94
N ALA A 13 0.97 -15.37 -18.18
CA ALA A 13 2.00 -16.32 -18.59
C ALA A 13 2.73 -15.82 -19.85
N PRO A 14 4.06 -15.98 -19.93
CA PRO A 14 4.82 -15.51 -21.08
C PRO A 14 4.39 -16.22 -22.37
N HIS A 15 4.49 -15.53 -23.50
CA HIS A 15 4.15 -16.05 -24.83
C HIS A 15 2.69 -16.52 -24.99
N THR A 16 1.78 -15.95 -24.22
CA THR A 16 0.33 -16.19 -24.35
C THR A 16 -0.38 -14.93 -24.83
N THR A 17 -1.56 -15.10 -25.41
CA THR A 17 -2.48 -14.01 -25.73
C THR A 17 -3.52 -13.91 -24.63
N VAL A 18 -3.75 -12.70 -24.13
CA VAL A 18 -4.71 -12.43 -23.05
C VAL A 18 -5.81 -11.48 -23.52
N THR A 19 -7.03 -11.71 -23.03
CA THR A 19 -8.14 -10.78 -23.21
C THR A 19 -8.13 -9.77 -22.07
N LEU A 20 -8.05 -8.49 -22.44
CA LEU A 20 -8.05 -7.37 -21.51
C LEU A 20 -9.49 -7.01 -21.14
N PRO A 21 -9.80 -6.80 -19.84
CA PRO A 21 -11.15 -6.49 -19.39
C PRO A 21 -11.61 -5.10 -19.86
N GLU A 22 -12.91 -4.83 -19.78
CA GLU A 22 -13.53 -3.57 -20.23
C GLU A 22 -12.93 -2.33 -19.56
N SER A 23 -12.54 -2.43 -18.29
CA SER A 23 -11.84 -1.34 -17.59
C SER A 23 -10.54 -0.94 -18.27
N VAL A 24 -9.73 -1.92 -18.69
CA VAL A 24 -8.46 -1.71 -19.40
C VAL A 24 -8.71 -1.24 -20.82
N ALA A 25 -9.67 -1.84 -21.55
CA ALA A 25 -10.03 -1.39 -22.89
C ALA A 25 -10.47 0.09 -22.89
N ARG A 26 -11.26 0.51 -21.90
CA ARG A 26 -11.63 1.92 -21.72
C ARG A 26 -10.41 2.81 -21.47
N HIS A 27 -9.44 2.35 -20.68
CA HIS A 27 -8.22 3.09 -20.41
C HIS A 27 -7.33 3.22 -21.67
N ILE A 28 -7.22 2.15 -22.47
CA ILE A 28 -6.57 2.14 -23.79
C ILE A 28 -7.17 3.21 -24.71
N HIS A 29 -8.52 3.31 -24.77
CA HIS A 29 -9.20 4.34 -25.55
C HIS A 29 -8.92 5.76 -25.06
N VAL A 30 -8.88 5.97 -23.73
CA VAL A 30 -8.55 7.28 -23.13
C VAL A 30 -7.12 7.70 -23.49
N LEU A 31 -6.19 6.75 -23.49
CA LEU A 31 -4.78 6.97 -23.88
C LEU A 31 -4.57 7.00 -25.39
N ARG A 32 -5.62 6.72 -26.18
CA ARG A 32 -5.61 6.73 -27.65
C ARG A 32 -4.58 5.77 -28.26
N LEU A 33 -4.37 4.62 -27.61
CA LEU A 33 -3.49 3.56 -28.12
C LEU A 33 -4.13 2.85 -29.31
N ALA A 34 -3.28 2.33 -30.21
CA ALA A 34 -3.67 1.64 -31.43
C ALA A 34 -3.22 0.17 -31.42
N VAL A 35 -3.84 -0.63 -32.30
CA VAL A 35 -3.36 -1.98 -32.58
C VAL A 35 -1.91 -1.92 -33.04
N GLY A 36 -1.07 -2.76 -32.46
CA GLY A 36 0.35 -2.81 -32.70
C GLY A 36 1.20 -2.05 -31.68
N ASP A 37 0.60 -1.19 -30.85
CA ASP A 37 1.31 -0.48 -29.77
C ASP A 37 1.74 -1.43 -28.66
N ASP A 38 2.85 -1.08 -28.01
CA ASP A 38 3.38 -1.77 -26.84
C ASP A 38 2.77 -1.20 -25.55
N VAL A 39 2.44 -2.10 -24.64
CA VAL A 39 1.99 -1.82 -23.27
C VAL A 39 2.73 -2.72 -22.28
N CYS A 40 2.57 -2.47 -20.99
CA CYS A 40 3.08 -3.30 -19.93
C CYS A 40 1.90 -3.84 -19.10
N LEU A 41 1.84 -5.17 -18.94
CA LEU A 41 0.80 -5.84 -18.16
C LEU A 41 1.42 -6.49 -16.92
N PHE A 42 0.73 -6.43 -15.79
CA PHE A 42 1.17 -7.08 -14.55
C PHE A 42 -0.05 -7.58 -13.76
N ASP A 43 0.13 -8.64 -12.97
CA ASP A 43 -0.94 -9.33 -12.23
C ASP A 43 -0.81 -9.20 -10.71
N GLY A 44 0.11 -8.36 -10.23
CA GLY A 44 0.37 -8.19 -8.80
C GLY A 44 1.30 -9.25 -8.20
N SER A 45 1.77 -10.24 -8.97
CA SER A 45 2.71 -11.26 -8.49
C SER A 45 4.10 -10.70 -8.18
N GLY A 46 4.42 -9.52 -8.73
CA GLY A 46 5.76 -8.93 -8.75
C GLY A 46 6.45 -9.08 -10.11
N GLN A 47 5.83 -9.73 -11.08
CA GLN A 47 6.30 -9.78 -12.47
C GLN A 47 5.48 -8.85 -13.35
N GLU A 48 6.11 -8.38 -14.41
CA GLU A 48 5.46 -7.63 -15.48
C GLU A 48 5.88 -8.16 -16.85
N PHE A 49 5.03 -7.89 -17.84
CA PHE A 49 5.15 -8.42 -19.18
C PHE A 49 5.02 -7.26 -20.16
N ARG A 50 6.00 -7.10 -21.06
CA ARG A 50 5.76 -6.30 -22.26
C ARG A 50 4.73 -7.03 -23.11
N ALA A 51 3.74 -6.31 -23.60
CA ALA A 51 2.67 -6.88 -24.41
C ALA A 51 2.40 -6.00 -25.62
N ARG A 52 2.05 -6.63 -26.74
CA ARG A 52 1.64 -5.92 -27.95
C ARG A 52 0.14 -6.02 -28.13
N LEU A 53 -0.55 -4.91 -28.36
CA LEU A 53 -2.00 -4.89 -28.60
C LEU A 53 -2.31 -5.51 -29.97
N ASP A 54 -3.05 -6.61 -29.99
CA ASP A 54 -3.41 -7.35 -31.21
C ASP A 54 -4.76 -6.92 -31.78
N ALA A 55 -5.71 -6.60 -30.91
CA ALA A 55 -7.04 -6.11 -31.29
C ALA A 55 -7.58 -5.15 -30.23
N ILE A 56 -8.31 -4.13 -30.65
CA ILE A 56 -8.98 -3.17 -29.76
C ILE A 56 -10.42 -3.02 -30.22
N ASN A 57 -11.35 -3.44 -29.38
CA ASN A 57 -12.78 -3.31 -29.60
C ASN A 57 -13.38 -2.28 -28.62
N ARG A 58 -14.70 -2.09 -28.68
CA ARG A 58 -15.40 -1.14 -27.79
C ARG A 58 -15.38 -1.56 -26.31
N ARG A 59 -15.37 -2.86 -26.02
CA ARG A 59 -15.52 -3.44 -24.67
C ARG A 59 -14.34 -4.30 -24.22
N ASP A 60 -13.47 -4.69 -25.12
CA ASP A 60 -12.32 -5.54 -24.83
C ASP A 60 -11.17 -5.20 -25.77
N ALA A 61 -10.00 -5.73 -25.44
CA ALA A 61 -8.84 -5.74 -26.29
C ALA A 61 -8.10 -7.07 -26.09
N THR A 62 -7.24 -7.46 -27.02
CA THR A 62 -6.35 -8.60 -26.84
C THR A 62 -4.90 -8.16 -26.97
N ALA A 63 -4.02 -8.79 -26.20
CA ALA A 63 -2.60 -8.51 -26.24
C ALA A 63 -1.77 -9.79 -26.14
N SER A 64 -0.66 -9.84 -26.88
CA SER A 64 0.31 -10.93 -26.86
C SER A 64 1.47 -10.58 -25.94
N LEU A 65 1.73 -11.45 -24.97
CA LEU A 65 2.75 -11.28 -23.93
C LEU A 65 4.13 -11.73 -24.41
N ALA A 66 5.16 -10.93 -24.13
CA ALA A 66 6.56 -11.29 -24.26
C ALA A 66 7.05 -12.05 -23.01
N ASP A 67 8.37 -12.10 -22.82
CA ASP A 67 9.00 -12.64 -21.61
C ASP A 67 8.59 -11.86 -20.36
N ALA A 68 8.50 -12.56 -19.24
CA ALA A 68 8.31 -11.94 -17.93
C ALA A 68 9.59 -11.25 -17.48
N THR A 69 9.45 -10.07 -16.89
CA THR A 69 10.52 -9.36 -16.20
C THR A 69 10.10 -9.05 -14.77
N GLN A 70 11.06 -9.03 -13.85
CA GLN A 70 10.84 -8.60 -12.48
C GLN A 70 11.44 -7.20 -12.29
N PRO A 71 10.61 -6.14 -12.15
CA PRO A 71 11.13 -4.81 -11.91
C PRO A 71 11.77 -4.72 -10.53
N ASP A 72 12.88 -3.99 -10.44
CA ASP A 72 13.57 -3.68 -9.18
C ASP A 72 12.94 -2.43 -8.52
N THR A 73 11.66 -2.52 -8.18
CA THR A 73 10.86 -1.40 -7.62
C THR A 73 10.32 -1.66 -6.22
N GLU A 74 10.45 -2.89 -5.71
CA GLU A 74 9.98 -3.25 -4.37
C GLU A 74 11.09 -3.07 -3.34
N ALA A 75 10.72 -2.55 -2.16
CA ALA A 75 11.67 -2.37 -1.06
C ALA A 75 12.19 -3.71 -0.53
N ARG A 76 13.42 -3.73 -0.01
CA ARG A 76 14.07 -4.94 0.53
C ARG A 76 13.44 -5.46 1.82
N TYR A 77 12.57 -4.67 2.46
CA TYR A 77 11.81 -5.05 3.64
C TYR A 77 10.35 -4.61 3.48
N ALA A 78 9.45 -5.38 4.07
CA ALA A 78 8.02 -5.10 4.01
C ALA A 78 7.59 -4.10 5.08
N ILE A 79 6.86 -3.05 4.70
CA ILE A 79 6.14 -2.17 5.63
C ILE A 79 4.64 -2.46 5.52
N THR A 80 4.01 -2.89 6.61
CA THR A 80 2.55 -2.90 6.76
C THR A 80 2.12 -1.62 7.46
N LEU A 81 1.31 -0.81 6.79
CA LEU A 81 0.78 0.44 7.34
C LEU A 81 -0.57 0.16 8.02
N ALA A 82 -0.56 0.08 9.34
CA ALA A 82 -1.75 -0.02 10.18
C ALA A 82 -2.29 1.38 10.45
N GLN A 83 -3.26 1.82 9.65
CA GLN A 83 -3.70 3.21 9.58
C GLN A 83 -5.09 3.38 10.18
N GLY A 84 -5.19 4.18 11.24
CA GLY A 84 -6.46 4.71 11.72
C GLY A 84 -7.16 5.48 10.60
N ILE A 85 -8.40 5.10 10.29
CA ILE A 85 -9.11 5.62 9.11
C ILE A 85 -9.26 7.14 9.23
N ALA A 86 -8.65 7.86 8.28
CA ALA A 86 -8.76 9.31 8.17
C ALA A 86 -10.09 9.73 7.50
N GLY A 87 -10.57 10.92 7.84
CA GLY A 87 -11.81 11.48 7.31
C GLY A 87 -11.69 12.05 5.89
N GLY A 88 -12.78 11.95 5.13
CA GLY A 88 -12.90 12.51 3.79
C GLY A 88 -11.93 11.88 2.78
N ASP A 89 -11.38 12.71 1.90
CA ASP A 89 -10.48 12.27 0.82
C ASP A 89 -9.03 12.05 1.30
N LYS A 90 -8.73 12.32 2.58
CA LYS A 90 -7.38 12.17 3.13
C LYS A 90 -6.90 10.73 3.11
N MET A 91 -7.78 9.78 3.39
CA MET A 91 -7.43 8.36 3.37
C MET A 91 -7.08 7.91 1.95
N ASP A 92 -7.81 8.42 0.96
CA ASP A 92 -7.61 8.07 -0.45
C ASP A 92 -6.25 8.61 -0.93
N TRP A 93 -5.94 9.87 -0.60
CA TRP A 93 -4.63 10.47 -0.87
C TRP A 93 -3.48 9.76 -0.14
N LEU A 94 -3.68 9.41 1.13
CA LEU A 94 -2.70 8.67 1.93
C LEU A 94 -2.38 7.32 1.30
N ILE A 95 -3.39 6.57 0.86
CA ILE A 95 -3.22 5.26 0.24
C ILE A 95 -2.43 5.38 -1.07
N GLU A 96 -2.81 6.31 -1.94
CA GLU A 96 -2.09 6.56 -3.20
C GLU A 96 -0.60 6.81 -2.94
N LYS A 97 -0.27 7.73 -2.02
CA LYS A 97 1.12 8.08 -1.72
C LYS A 97 1.87 7.03 -0.93
N ALA A 98 1.20 6.26 -0.07
CA ALA A 98 1.83 5.15 0.63
C ALA A 98 2.27 4.06 -0.37
N VAL A 99 1.45 3.79 -1.40
CA VAL A 99 1.79 2.83 -2.46
C VAL A 99 2.98 3.30 -3.29
N GLU A 100 3.00 4.59 -3.67
CA GLU A 100 4.14 5.22 -4.35
C GLU A 100 5.43 5.11 -3.52
N LEU A 101 5.33 5.25 -2.20
CA LEU A 101 6.46 5.10 -1.27
C LEU A 101 6.84 3.63 -1.00
N GLY A 102 6.16 2.65 -1.59
CA GLY A 102 6.58 1.25 -1.51
C GLY A 102 6.04 0.47 -0.30
N VAL A 103 4.93 0.89 0.33
CA VAL A 103 4.31 0.05 1.39
C VAL A 103 3.90 -1.32 0.83
N HIS A 104 4.05 -2.36 1.65
CA HIS A 104 3.75 -3.74 1.26
C HIS A 104 2.28 -4.09 1.45
N ALA A 105 1.64 -3.55 2.49
CA ALA A 105 0.24 -3.77 2.79
C ALA A 105 -0.33 -2.59 3.60
N ILE A 106 -1.65 -2.41 3.54
CA ILE A 106 -2.36 -1.35 4.27
C ILE A 106 -3.50 -2.01 5.06
N ALA A 107 -3.56 -1.72 6.36
CA ALA A 107 -4.61 -2.18 7.25
C ALA A 107 -5.41 -0.97 7.78
N PRO A 108 -6.62 -0.72 7.26
CA PRO A 108 -7.48 0.36 7.74
C PRO A 108 -8.13 -0.02 9.08
N LEU A 109 -7.87 0.78 10.11
CA LEU A 109 -8.29 0.50 11.49
C LEU A 109 -9.35 1.49 11.99
N GLN A 110 -10.36 0.95 12.67
CA GLN A 110 -11.29 1.74 13.46
C GLN A 110 -10.73 1.95 14.86
N THR A 111 -10.57 3.21 15.21
CA THR A 111 -10.10 3.63 16.52
C THR A 111 -11.18 4.43 17.25
N GLU A 112 -10.99 4.65 18.55
CA GLU A 112 -11.92 5.35 19.42
C GLU A 112 -12.19 6.78 18.95
N ARG A 113 -11.11 7.51 18.62
CA ARG A 113 -11.16 8.92 18.20
C ARG A 113 -11.27 9.10 16.68
N GLY A 114 -11.51 8.02 15.94
CA GLY A 114 -11.78 8.06 14.51
C GLY A 114 -13.17 8.63 14.23
N VAL A 115 -13.25 9.63 13.35
CA VAL A 115 -14.53 10.25 12.95
C VAL A 115 -15.34 9.37 11.99
N VAL A 116 -14.67 8.48 11.25
CA VAL A 116 -15.30 7.60 10.27
C VAL A 116 -15.58 6.25 10.90
N ARG A 117 -16.85 5.84 10.89
CA ARG A 117 -17.30 4.50 11.28
C ARG A 117 -17.83 3.77 10.05
N LEU A 118 -17.17 2.68 9.66
CA LEU A 118 -17.52 1.86 8.50
C LEU A 118 -17.91 0.45 8.94
N SER A 119 -19.12 0.01 8.67
CA SER A 119 -19.55 -1.35 9.01
C SER A 119 -20.34 -1.98 7.88
N GLY A 120 -20.40 -3.31 7.89
CA GLY A 120 -21.12 -4.11 6.91
C GLY A 120 -20.72 -3.76 5.48
N GLU A 121 -21.72 -3.61 4.60
CA GLU A 121 -21.54 -3.35 3.17
C GLU A 121 -20.76 -2.06 2.88
N ARG A 122 -20.87 -1.04 3.73
CA ARG A 122 -20.12 0.23 3.56
C ARG A 122 -18.62 0.02 3.73
N ALA A 123 -18.21 -0.82 4.68
CA ALA A 123 -16.81 -1.16 4.87
C ALA A 123 -16.26 -1.94 3.67
N VAL A 124 -17.02 -2.92 3.17
CA VAL A 124 -16.63 -3.72 2.00
C VAL A 124 -16.44 -2.84 0.76
N LYS A 125 -17.41 -1.98 0.45
CA LYS A 125 -17.31 -1.04 -0.69
C LYS A 125 -16.13 -0.09 -0.56
N ARG A 126 -15.84 0.38 0.67
CA ARG A 126 -14.72 1.28 0.89
C ARG A 126 -13.37 0.58 0.70
N VAL A 127 -13.23 -0.66 1.16
CA VAL A 127 -12.03 -1.47 0.91
C VAL A 127 -11.84 -1.74 -0.59
N GLN A 128 -12.91 -2.06 -1.32
CA GLN A 128 -12.86 -2.22 -2.79
C GLN A 128 -12.40 -0.95 -3.49
N HIS A 129 -12.93 0.21 -3.09
CA HIS A 129 -12.49 1.52 -3.59
C HIS A 129 -11.00 1.76 -3.33
N TRP A 130 -10.54 1.50 -2.10
CA TRP A 130 -9.13 1.64 -1.75
C TRP A 130 -8.23 0.68 -2.51
N GLN A 131 -8.65 -0.57 -2.72
CA GLN A 131 -7.89 -1.53 -3.52
C GLN A 131 -7.76 -1.06 -4.99
N ALA A 132 -8.79 -0.43 -5.55
CA ALA A 132 -8.72 0.16 -6.88
C ALA A 132 -7.75 1.35 -6.93
N LEU A 133 -7.69 2.20 -5.90
CA LEU A 133 -6.67 3.25 -5.78
C LEU A 133 -5.26 2.68 -5.72
N VAL A 134 -5.07 1.60 -4.97
CA VAL A 134 -3.77 0.90 -4.91
C VAL A 134 -3.35 0.39 -6.29
N GLN A 135 -4.25 -0.24 -7.04
CA GLN A 135 -3.98 -0.72 -8.40
C GLN A 135 -3.58 0.44 -9.32
N ALA A 136 -4.35 1.53 -9.33
CA ALA A 136 -4.05 2.71 -10.14
C ALA A 136 -2.70 3.36 -9.76
N ALA A 137 -2.37 3.41 -8.48
CA ALA A 137 -1.08 3.90 -8.01
C ALA A 137 0.07 2.98 -8.48
N CYS A 138 -0.10 1.65 -8.45
CA CYS A 138 0.91 0.71 -8.98
C CYS A 138 1.13 0.86 -10.49
N GLU A 139 0.04 1.06 -11.26
CA GLU A 139 0.11 1.38 -12.69
C GLU A 139 0.94 2.65 -12.94
N GLN A 140 0.80 3.66 -12.09
CA GLN A 140 1.50 4.94 -12.23
C GLN A 140 2.97 4.87 -11.78
N CYS A 141 3.25 4.25 -10.62
CA CYS A 141 4.56 4.30 -9.98
C CYS A 141 5.52 3.17 -10.39
N GLY A 142 5.09 2.24 -11.25
CA GLY A 142 5.96 1.20 -11.79
C GLY A 142 6.07 -0.06 -10.93
N ARG A 143 5.19 -0.22 -9.93
CA ARG A 143 5.15 -1.44 -9.12
C ARG A 143 4.43 -2.56 -9.87
N ALA A 144 5.00 -3.77 -9.81
CA ALA A 144 4.37 -4.98 -10.34
C ALA A 144 3.76 -5.85 -9.23
N ARG A 145 3.99 -5.50 -7.96
CA ARG A 145 3.29 -6.07 -6.80
C ARG A 145 2.20 -5.11 -6.38
N VAL A 146 0.98 -5.61 -6.18
CA VAL A 146 -0.17 -4.81 -5.73
C VAL A 146 -0.35 -5.02 -4.22
N PRO A 147 -0.12 -3.99 -3.37
CA PRO A 147 -0.39 -4.08 -1.95
C PRO A 147 -1.84 -4.47 -1.65
N ALA A 148 -2.03 -5.37 -0.69
CA ALA A 148 -3.36 -5.70 -0.21
C ALA A 148 -3.86 -4.63 0.76
N VAL A 149 -5.13 -4.24 0.61
CA VAL A 149 -5.88 -3.49 1.62
C VAL A 149 -6.70 -4.47 2.43
N SER A 150 -6.40 -4.64 3.72
CA SER A 150 -7.14 -5.58 4.56
C SER A 150 -8.58 -5.11 4.79
N PRO A 151 -9.49 -6.01 5.20
CA PRO A 151 -10.79 -5.60 5.73
C PRO A 151 -10.62 -4.58 6.86
N VAL A 152 -11.58 -3.65 6.96
CA VAL A 152 -11.65 -2.71 8.08
C VAL A 152 -11.86 -3.49 9.37
N ALA A 153 -10.99 -3.28 10.36
CA ALA A 153 -11.06 -3.94 11.65
C ALA A 153 -11.00 -2.94 12.82
N PRO A 154 -11.64 -3.21 13.96
CA PRO A 154 -11.35 -2.52 15.21
C PRO A 154 -9.87 -2.66 15.58
N LEU A 155 -9.25 -1.59 16.08
CA LEU A 155 -7.85 -1.61 16.52
C LEU A 155 -7.58 -2.74 17.51
N ARG A 156 -8.49 -2.97 18.45
CA ARG A 156 -8.35 -4.04 19.47
C ARG A 156 -8.20 -5.43 18.84
N ASP A 157 -8.97 -5.72 17.80
CA ASP A 157 -8.94 -7.02 17.11
C ASP A 157 -7.64 -7.19 16.32
N TRP A 158 -7.19 -6.10 15.66
CA TRP A 158 -5.90 -6.06 15.00
C TRP A 158 -4.74 -6.35 15.96
N LEU A 159 -4.71 -5.67 17.11
CA LEU A 159 -3.68 -5.87 18.14
C LEU A 159 -3.70 -7.27 18.75
N ALA A 160 -4.88 -7.88 18.89
CA ALA A 160 -5.01 -9.25 19.38
C ALA A 160 -4.40 -10.27 18.39
N ALA A 161 -4.64 -10.09 17.09
CA ALA A 161 -4.06 -10.93 16.04
C ALA A 161 -2.54 -10.74 15.90
N ALA A 162 -2.03 -9.54 16.22
CA ALA A 162 -0.63 -9.20 16.08
C ALA A 162 0.31 -10.12 16.90
N LYS A 163 -0.12 -10.65 18.05
CA LYS A 163 0.72 -11.44 18.98
C LYS A 163 1.51 -12.61 18.35
N ALA A 164 1.13 -13.09 17.17
CA ALA A 164 1.79 -14.20 16.48
C ALA A 164 2.91 -13.81 15.47
N SER A 165 3.17 -12.51 15.23
CA SER A 165 4.09 -12.08 14.16
C SER A 165 5.52 -11.76 14.65
N ALA A 166 6.54 -12.10 13.85
CA ALA A 166 7.95 -11.75 14.12
C ALA A 166 8.31 -10.29 13.75
N ARG A 167 7.39 -9.55 13.11
CA ARG A 167 7.59 -8.16 12.66
C ARG A 167 8.07 -7.23 13.77
N ALA A 168 8.86 -6.22 13.39
CA ALA A 168 9.11 -5.08 14.24
C ALA A 168 7.82 -4.23 14.30
N ARG A 169 7.28 -3.98 15.50
CA ARG A 169 6.04 -3.22 15.68
C ARG A 169 6.32 -1.88 16.31
N VAL A 170 5.88 -0.82 15.64
CA VAL A 170 6.10 0.55 16.09
C VAL A 170 4.84 1.36 15.89
N MET A 171 4.57 2.27 16.81
CA MET A 171 3.49 3.23 16.67
C MET A 171 4.02 4.65 16.76
N LEU A 172 3.43 5.57 15.99
CA LEU A 172 3.75 6.98 16.14
C LEU A 172 2.94 7.58 17.29
N SER A 173 3.64 8.05 18.32
CA SER A 173 3.05 8.75 19.45
C SER A 173 3.87 10.01 19.77
N PRO A 174 3.22 11.17 19.99
CA PRO A 174 3.90 12.35 20.52
C PRO A 174 4.55 12.12 21.89
N ARG A 175 4.14 11.05 22.60
CA ARG A 175 4.69 10.63 23.89
C ARG A 175 5.77 9.54 23.79
N GLY A 176 6.20 9.20 22.57
CA GLY A 176 7.23 8.20 22.34
C GLY A 176 8.56 8.54 23.02
N SER A 177 9.30 7.51 23.40
CA SER A 177 10.55 7.64 24.16
C SER A 177 11.77 7.94 23.28
N GLU A 178 11.69 7.64 21.99
CA GLU A 178 12.81 7.84 21.05
C GLU A 178 12.34 8.22 19.62
N PRO A 179 13.21 8.80 18.78
CA PRO A 179 12.90 9.10 17.39
C PRO A 179 12.82 7.86 16.51
N LEU A 180 11.86 7.83 15.56
CA LEU A 180 11.68 6.73 14.60
C LEU A 180 12.97 6.36 13.85
N THR A 181 13.70 7.37 13.37
CA THR A 181 14.92 7.17 12.57
C THR A 181 16.06 6.55 13.38
N GLN A 182 16.20 6.94 14.64
CA GLN A 182 17.21 6.39 15.54
C GLN A 182 16.92 4.92 15.83
N TRP A 183 15.67 4.60 16.19
CA TRP A 183 15.23 3.23 16.40
C TRP A 183 15.44 2.35 15.17
N ALA A 184 15.10 2.88 13.98
CA ALA A 184 15.20 2.13 12.73
C ALA A 184 16.64 1.73 12.39
N VAL A 185 17.61 2.62 12.63
CA VAL A 185 19.04 2.30 12.45
C VAL A 185 19.48 1.17 13.40
N GLN A 186 19.07 1.25 14.67
CA GLN A 186 19.39 0.23 15.67
C GLN A 186 18.71 -1.12 15.40
N SER A 187 17.53 -1.10 14.77
CA SER A 187 16.71 -2.28 14.49
C SER A 187 16.87 -2.81 13.07
N ARG A 188 17.86 -2.34 12.30
CA ARG A 188 18.03 -2.64 10.86
C ARG A 188 17.96 -4.13 10.53
N GLU A 189 18.68 -4.97 11.28
CA GLU A 189 18.69 -6.43 11.03
C GLU A 189 17.32 -7.06 11.26
N ARG A 190 16.66 -6.70 12.36
CA ARG A 190 15.30 -7.18 12.68
C ARG A 190 14.31 -6.76 11.59
N ILE A 191 14.39 -5.50 11.15
CA ILE A 191 13.56 -4.95 10.09
C ILE A 191 13.80 -5.70 8.77
N GLY A 192 15.05 -5.92 8.38
CA GLY A 192 15.39 -6.66 7.16
C GLY A 192 14.87 -8.09 7.16
N SER A 193 14.91 -8.76 8.32
CA SER A 193 14.48 -10.16 8.42
C SER A 193 12.95 -10.36 8.46
N ALA A 194 12.22 -9.44 9.10
CA ALA A 194 10.80 -9.65 9.42
C ALA A 194 9.86 -8.58 8.85
N GLY A 195 10.37 -7.42 8.44
CA GLY A 195 9.60 -6.24 8.10
C GLY A 195 9.08 -5.46 9.32
N ILE A 196 8.28 -4.43 9.03
CA ILE A 196 7.73 -3.47 9.99
C ILE A 196 6.20 -3.47 9.92
N GLU A 197 5.57 -3.38 11.07
CA GLU A 197 4.18 -2.97 11.21
C GLU A 197 4.15 -1.59 11.87
N LEU A 198 3.69 -0.59 11.11
CA LEU A 198 3.69 0.81 11.50
C LEU A 198 2.26 1.25 11.80
N LEU A 199 1.96 1.47 13.09
CA LEU A 199 0.65 1.93 13.56
C LEU A 199 0.59 3.46 13.65
N ILE A 200 -0.45 4.02 13.04
CA ILE A 200 -0.70 5.46 13.01
C ILE A 200 -2.16 5.71 13.34
N GLY A 201 -2.43 6.57 14.32
CA GLY A 201 -3.79 6.94 14.71
C GLY A 201 -4.49 7.83 13.66
N PRO A 202 -5.82 8.02 13.77
CA PRO A 202 -6.57 8.97 12.94
C PRO A 202 -6.21 10.42 13.32
N GLU A 203 -6.94 11.41 12.80
CA GLU A 203 -6.75 12.83 13.14
C GLU A 203 -6.84 13.13 14.65
N GLY A 204 -7.68 12.41 15.39
CA GLY A 204 -7.81 12.55 16.84
C GLY A 204 -6.71 11.85 17.65
N GLY A 205 -5.76 11.19 16.97
CA GLY A 205 -4.77 10.31 17.58
C GLY A 205 -5.39 9.05 18.18
N LEU A 206 -4.55 8.23 18.81
CA LEU A 206 -5.00 7.10 19.63
C LEU A 206 -5.40 7.59 21.02
N SER A 207 -6.39 6.94 21.64
CA SER A 207 -6.68 7.19 23.06
C SER A 207 -5.56 6.63 23.95
N PRO A 208 -5.41 7.11 25.21
CA PRO A 208 -4.44 6.53 26.14
C PRO A 208 -4.61 5.02 26.32
N ASP A 209 -5.85 4.54 26.35
CA ASP A 209 -6.16 3.11 26.46
C ASP A 209 -5.74 2.35 25.20
N GLU A 210 -5.92 2.95 24.02
CA GLU A 210 -5.47 2.36 22.75
C GLU A 210 -3.95 2.28 22.65
N GLU A 211 -3.22 3.32 23.09
CA GLU A 211 -1.75 3.27 23.16
C GLU A 211 -1.28 2.20 24.13
N ALA A 212 -1.86 2.13 25.33
CA ALA A 212 -1.53 1.10 26.31
C ALA A 212 -1.79 -0.33 25.78
N LEU A 213 -2.90 -0.53 25.05
CA LEU A 213 -3.21 -1.80 24.40
C LEU A 213 -2.21 -2.14 23.29
N ALA A 214 -1.78 -1.16 22.51
CA ALA A 214 -0.78 -1.35 21.46
C ALA A 214 0.58 -1.73 22.07
N GLU A 215 1.01 -1.05 23.13
CA GLU A 215 2.22 -1.39 23.90
C GLU A 215 2.16 -2.81 24.45
N ALA A 216 1.02 -3.20 25.04
CA ALA A 216 0.80 -4.58 25.51
C ALA A 216 0.82 -5.62 24.37
N ALA A 217 0.55 -5.21 23.13
CA ALA A 217 0.69 -6.02 21.92
C ALA A 217 2.10 -5.94 21.30
N GLY A 218 3.05 -5.25 21.95
CA GLY A 218 4.45 -5.17 21.56
C GLY A 218 4.79 -4.03 20.60
N TYR A 219 3.90 -3.04 20.43
CA TYR A 219 4.22 -1.83 19.69
C TYR A 219 5.08 -0.89 20.53
N LEU A 220 6.20 -0.45 19.96
CA LEU A 220 7.05 0.55 20.58
C LEU A 220 6.59 1.97 20.19
N PRO A 221 6.32 2.89 21.14
CA PRO A 221 5.94 4.25 20.83
C PRO A 221 7.16 5.09 20.40
N LEU A 222 7.11 5.62 19.18
CA LEU A 222 8.18 6.40 18.57
C LEU A 222 7.69 7.79 18.18
N THR A 223 8.60 8.75 18.18
CA THR A 223 8.34 10.14 17.80
C THR A 223 8.79 10.43 16.37
N LEU A 224 8.13 11.41 15.73
CA LEU A 224 8.47 11.89 14.39
C LEU A 224 8.70 13.40 14.39
N GLY A 225 9.78 13.81 15.05
CA GLY A 225 10.11 15.22 15.26
C GLY A 225 9.26 15.87 16.37
N ARG A 226 9.41 17.20 16.53
CA ARG A 226 8.79 17.97 17.62
C ARG A 226 7.42 18.54 17.29
N ARG A 227 7.02 18.51 16.02
CA ARG A 227 5.76 19.11 15.55
C ARG A 227 4.72 18.01 15.41
N ILE A 228 3.48 18.33 15.77
CA ILE A 228 2.35 17.45 15.48
C ILE A 228 2.08 17.49 13.98
N LEU A 229 2.25 16.33 13.34
CA LEU A 229 1.88 16.14 11.94
C LEU A 229 0.43 15.70 11.84
N ARG A 230 -0.23 16.04 10.74
CA ARG A 230 -1.53 15.45 10.40
C ARG A 230 -1.35 13.95 10.14
N THR A 231 -2.41 13.16 10.32
CA THR A 231 -2.34 11.69 10.23
C THR A 231 -1.77 11.23 8.88
N GLU A 232 -2.22 11.81 7.77
CA GLU A 232 -1.73 11.51 6.44
C GLU A 232 -0.26 11.90 6.24
N SER A 233 0.15 13.05 6.79
CA SER A 233 1.54 13.48 6.74
C SER A 233 2.44 12.61 7.60
N ALA A 234 1.98 12.19 8.78
CA ALA A 234 2.74 11.34 9.68
C ALA A 234 3.04 9.98 9.02
N ALA A 235 2.05 9.40 8.33
CA ALA A 235 2.22 8.16 7.57
C ALA A 235 3.29 8.25 6.50
N LEU A 236 3.16 9.22 5.61
CA LEU A 236 4.09 9.34 4.49
C LEU A 236 5.50 9.71 4.95
N VAL A 237 5.63 10.66 5.89
CA VAL A 237 6.94 11.05 6.43
C VAL A 237 7.60 9.89 7.17
N ALA A 238 6.86 9.06 7.89
CA ALA A 238 7.42 7.89 8.57
C ALA A 238 7.94 6.86 7.56
N VAL A 239 7.16 6.53 6.54
CA VAL A 239 7.57 5.59 5.48
C VAL A 239 8.81 6.13 4.76
N SER A 240 8.80 7.40 4.32
CA SER A 240 9.96 8.03 3.68
C SER A 240 11.19 8.05 4.58
N ALA A 241 11.02 8.34 5.88
CA ALA A 241 12.13 8.40 6.82
C ALA A 241 12.75 7.01 7.06
N LEU A 242 11.93 5.95 7.13
CA LEU A 242 12.40 4.57 7.21
C LEU A 242 13.22 4.22 5.97
N HIS A 243 12.71 4.47 4.77
CA HIS A 243 13.44 4.21 3.53
C HIS A 243 14.77 4.96 3.46
N ALA A 244 14.79 6.24 3.83
CA ALA A 244 16.02 7.05 3.82
C ALA A 244 17.11 6.51 4.76
N VAL A 245 16.76 6.10 5.98
CA VAL A 245 17.76 5.63 6.96
C VAL A 245 18.14 4.16 6.80
N LEU A 246 17.29 3.37 6.12
CA LEU A 246 17.54 1.96 5.84
C LEU A 246 18.21 1.73 4.47
N GLY A 247 18.31 2.78 3.64
CA GLY A 247 19.07 2.77 2.39
C GLY A 247 18.27 2.30 1.17
N GLU A 248 16.96 2.54 1.15
CA GLU A 248 16.09 2.29 0.00
C GLU A 248 15.93 3.53 -0.90
N PHE A 249 16.19 4.73 -0.37
CA PHE A 249 16.23 6.01 -1.11
C PHE A 249 17.67 6.47 -1.34
#